data_AF-A0A7S2EC94-F1
#
_entry.id   AF-A0A7S2EC94-F1
#
_cell.length_a   1.000
_cell.length_b   1.000
_cell.length_c   1.000
_cell.angle_alpha   90.00
_cell.angle_beta   90.00
_cell.angle_gamma   90.00
#
_symmetry.space_group_name_H-M   'P 1'
#
loop_
_entity.id
_entity.type
_entity.pdbx_description
1 polymer ?
#
loop_
_entity_poly.entity_id
_entity_poly.type
_entity_poly.pdbx_seq_one_letter_code
_entity_poly.pdbx_strand_id
1 'polypeptide(L)'
;MSNTLPMHAKRSKWLCSGPILKVLLNMAGGGIENDGEEMNGEITTNPDPILGGPALRLLSCLCRLAQRDESLFSSQEEGGSAHSRHLLVGFHRALHSFIYCNPRNSELERLALVDAISSFASSSPDAMTIVLDDPVLREGWLSLSVAQSKLKAVVLQSVANAIDPPKEVDANGDCVLPWSVPSNQIAMKLFNALSVVNESGGFGDDATKLVLTNAISPFVEIRLSSYALLKAIAKRGEGAQILLSHAGFFEFLTQRETSAETTKEGREAKHDIVIAILNSDARGLLADDTVKKLEDIVRQGPHYVKAVPWELATE
;
A
#
# COMPACT_ATOMS: atom_id res chain seq x y z
N MET A 1 9.95 -22.77 16.51
CA MET A 1 9.34 -22.11 15.34
C MET A 1 8.66 -23.20 14.55
N SER A 2 7.33 -23.20 14.52
CA SER A 2 6.55 -24.15 13.74
C SER A 2 6.75 -23.85 12.26
N ASN A 3 7.54 -24.67 11.56
CA ASN A 3 7.62 -24.65 10.10
C ASN A 3 6.23 -24.93 9.55
N THR A 4 5.48 -23.89 9.23
CA THR A 4 4.26 -24.01 8.45
C THR A 4 4.69 -24.52 7.08
N LEU A 5 4.52 -25.82 6.86
CA LEU A 5 4.70 -26.41 5.54
C LEU A 5 3.88 -25.59 4.53
N PRO A 6 4.44 -25.24 3.37
CA PRO A 6 3.72 -24.47 2.37
C PRO A 6 2.40 -25.16 2.06
N MET A 7 1.33 -24.38 1.95
CA MET A 7 0.01 -24.89 1.64
C MET A 7 0.13 -25.76 0.38
N HIS A 8 -0.27 -27.02 0.47
CA HIS A 8 -0.14 -27.97 -0.62
C HIS A 8 -0.76 -27.37 -1.89
N ALA A 9 0.00 -27.22 -2.99
CA ALA A 9 -0.43 -26.46 -4.18
C ALA A 9 -1.84 -26.84 -4.69
N LYS A 10 -2.21 -28.12 -4.59
CA LYS A 10 -3.58 -28.60 -4.90
C LYS A 10 -4.68 -27.95 -4.05
N ARG A 11 -4.44 -27.69 -2.76
CA ARG A 11 -5.38 -27.00 -1.87
C ARG A 11 -5.51 -25.53 -2.23
N SER A 12 -4.40 -24.86 -2.60
CA SER A 12 -4.44 -23.46 -3.05
C SER A 12 -5.26 -23.33 -4.33
N LYS A 13 -5.03 -24.22 -5.30
CA LYS A 13 -5.83 -24.29 -6.53
C LYS A 13 -7.30 -24.59 -6.27
N TRP A 14 -7.61 -25.45 -5.29
CA TRP A 14 -9.00 -25.72 -4.91
C TRP A 14 -9.68 -24.51 -4.26
N LEU A 15 -8.99 -23.80 -3.36
CA LEU A 15 -9.52 -22.57 -2.74
C LEU A 15 -9.74 -21.45 -3.76
N CYS A 16 -8.88 -21.34 -4.77
CA CYS A 16 -9.02 -20.39 -5.87
C CYS A 16 -9.92 -20.93 -7.00
N SER A 17 -10.63 -22.04 -6.80
CA SER A 17 -11.52 -22.57 -7.84
C SER A 17 -12.78 -21.71 -7.99
N GLY A 18 -13.29 -21.62 -9.21
CA GLY A 18 -14.47 -20.82 -9.54
C GLY A 18 -15.69 -21.06 -8.64
N PRO A 19 -16.06 -22.30 -8.27
CA PRO A 19 -17.20 -22.53 -7.36
C PRO A 19 -17.00 -21.90 -5.98
N ILE A 20 -15.80 -21.98 -5.41
CA ILE A 20 -15.50 -21.40 -4.09
C ILE A 20 -15.49 -19.87 -4.18
N LEU A 21 -14.81 -19.32 -5.20
CA LEU A 21 -14.77 -17.89 -5.43
C LEU A 21 -16.17 -17.31 -5.65
N LYS A 22 -17.04 -17.99 -6.42
CA LYS A 22 -18.42 -17.55 -6.64
C LYS A 22 -19.21 -17.47 -5.33
N VAL A 23 -19.07 -18.46 -4.44
CA VAL A 23 -19.73 -18.43 -3.13
C VAL A 23 -19.21 -17.29 -2.26
N LEU A 24 -17.87 -17.09 -2.21
CA LEU A 24 -17.26 -15.98 -1.46
C LEU A 24 -17.70 -14.61 -1.99
N LEU A 25 -17.71 -14.44 -3.31
CA LEU A 25 -18.16 -13.21 -3.97
C LEU A 25 -19.64 -12.94 -3.69
N ASN A 26 -20.51 -13.96 -3.80
CA ASN A 26 -21.93 -13.81 -3.48
C ASN A 26 -22.14 -13.38 -2.03
N MET A 27 -21.45 -14.03 -1.06
CA MET A 27 -21.55 -13.66 0.35
C MET A 27 -21.03 -12.23 0.60
N ALA A 28 -20.00 -11.80 -0.13
CA ALA A 28 -19.47 -10.44 -0.03
C ALA A 28 -20.28 -9.39 -0.82
N GLY A 29 -21.40 -9.78 -1.46
CA GLY A 29 -22.23 -8.86 -2.25
C GLY A 29 -21.65 -8.50 -3.63
N GLY A 30 -20.72 -9.31 -4.14
CA GLY A 30 -20.10 -9.19 -5.46
C GLY A 30 -20.58 -10.22 -6.48
N GLY A 31 -21.71 -10.88 -6.21
CA GLY A 31 -22.27 -11.89 -7.09
C GLY A 31 -22.65 -11.34 -8.45
N ILE A 32 -22.47 -12.13 -9.50
CA ILE A 32 -23.10 -11.87 -10.79
C ILE A 32 -24.38 -12.71 -10.80
N GLU A 33 -25.52 -12.04 -10.68
CA GLU A 33 -26.81 -12.68 -10.99
C GLU A 33 -26.74 -13.19 -12.43
N ASN A 34 -27.14 -14.45 -12.64
CA ASN A 34 -26.93 -15.17 -13.90
C ASN A 34 -27.30 -14.30 -15.12
N ASP A 35 -26.52 -14.44 -16.20
CA ASP A 35 -26.50 -13.65 -17.45
C ASP A 35 -27.83 -13.57 -18.26
N GLY A 36 -28.98 -13.33 -17.63
CA GLY A 36 -30.30 -13.42 -18.26
C GLY A 36 -31.30 -12.33 -17.93
N GLU A 37 -31.08 -11.47 -16.94
CA GLU A 37 -31.98 -10.36 -16.65
C GLU A 37 -31.21 -9.05 -16.55
N GLU A 38 -31.10 -8.34 -17.69
CA GLU A 38 -30.82 -6.91 -17.71
C GLU A 38 -31.99 -6.17 -17.02
N MET A 39 -32.02 -6.16 -15.69
CA MET A 39 -32.81 -5.21 -14.92
C MET A 39 -31.94 -4.02 -14.57
N ASN A 40 -32.10 -2.95 -15.34
CA ASN A 40 -32.06 -1.56 -14.90
C ASN A 40 -31.36 -1.27 -13.56
N GLY A 41 -30.03 -1.22 -13.57
CA GLY A 41 -29.28 -0.17 -12.88
C GLY A 41 -29.25 -0.12 -11.36
N GLU A 42 -29.60 -1.18 -10.63
CA GLU A 42 -29.45 -1.21 -9.17
C GLU A 42 -28.58 -2.40 -8.73
N ILE A 43 -27.42 -2.10 -8.14
CA ILE A 43 -26.48 -3.09 -7.59
C ILE A 43 -27.12 -3.64 -6.30
N THR A 44 -27.89 -4.73 -6.39
CA THR A 44 -28.76 -5.20 -5.29
C THR A 44 -28.28 -6.45 -4.57
N THR A 45 -27.10 -7.00 -4.87
CA THR A 45 -26.55 -8.09 -4.04
C THR A 45 -25.98 -7.50 -2.74
N ASN A 46 -26.87 -7.28 -1.76
CA ASN A 46 -26.46 -6.96 -0.40
C ASN A 46 -25.53 -8.06 0.11
N PRO A 47 -24.41 -7.70 0.78
CA PRO A 47 -23.55 -8.67 1.40
C PRO A 47 -24.33 -9.42 2.49
N ASP A 48 -23.96 -10.68 2.71
CA ASP A 48 -24.52 -11.45 3.81
C ASP A 48 -24.26 -10.71 5.14
N PRO A 49 -25.28 -10.47 5.99
CA PRO A 49 -25.13 -9.66 7.19
C PRO A 49 -24.20 -10.28 8.23
N ILE A 50 -23.93 -11.59 8.16
CA ILE A 50 -23.09 -12.33 9.10
C ILE A 50 -21.76 -12.68 8.45
N LEU A 51 -21.79 -13.16 7.20
CA LEU A 51 -20.65 -13.74 6.50
C LEU A 51 -19.98 -12.78 5.51
N GLY A 52 -20.58 -11.64 5.19
CA GLY A 52 -20.06 -10.71 4.18
C GLY A 52 -18.69 -10.14 4.53
N GLY A 53 -18.51 -9.64 5.76
CA GLY A 53 -17.22 -9.15 6.23
C GLY A 53 -16.12 -10.23 6.26
N PRO A 54 -16.35 -11.40 6.87
CA PRO A 54 -15.43 -12.54 6.79
C PRO A 54 -15.12 -12.99 5.35
N ALA A 55 -16.10 -13.05 4.46
CA ALA A 55 -15.93 -13.41 3.06
C ALA A 55 -15.02 -12.41 2.34
N LEU A 56 -15.21 -11.11 2.57
CA LEU A 56 -14.36 -10.06 2.01
C LEU A 56 -12.90 -10.19 2.46
N ARG A 57 -12.67 -10.51 3.74
CA ARG A 57 -11.31 -10.76 4.26
C ARG A 57 -10.68 -12.00 3.63
N LEU A 58 -11.45 -13.05 3.40
CA LEU A 58 -10.96 -14.24 2.69
C LEU A 58 -10.58 -13.91 1.25
N LEU A 59 -11.41 -13.14 0.54
CA LEU A 59 -11.10 -12.65 -0.81
C LEU A 59 -9.81 -11.80 -0.82
N SER A 60 -9.64 -10.90 0.16
CA SER A 60 -8.38 -10.14 0.37
C SER A 60 -7.17 -11.07 0.51
N CYS A 61 -7.27 -12.11 1.35
CA CYS A 61 -6.24 -13.12 1.50
C CYS A 61 -5.96 -13.89 0.20
N LEU A 62 -6.97 -14.24 -0.58
CA LEU A 62 -6.80 -14.90 -1.87
C LEU A 62 -6.10 -13.98 -2.89
N CYS A 63 -6.37 -12.67 -2.88
CA CYS A 63 -5.62 -11.70 -3.69
C CYS A 63 -4.14 -11.62 -3.30
N ARG A 64 -3.80 -11.72 -2.01
CA ARG A 64 -2.39 -11.83 -1.57
C ARG A 64 -1.73 -13.13 -2.02
N LEU A 65 -2.48 -14.23 -2.07
CA LEU A 65 -1.98 -15.47 -2.68
C LEU A 65 -1.79 -15.29 -4.20
N ALA A 66 -2.70 -14.56 -4.86
CA ALA A 66 -2.55 -14.21 -6.27
C ALA A 66 -1.24 -13.48 -6.53
N GLN A 67 -0.85 -12.52 -5.67
CA GLN A 67 0.42 -11.77 -5.72
C GLN A 67 1.68 -12.64 -5.57
N ARG A 68 1.53 -13.90 -5.14
CA ARG A 68 2.63 -14.86 -5.02
C ARG A 68 2.70 -15.79 -6.22
N ASP A 69 1.54 -16.23 -6.69
CA ASP A 69 1.44 -17.26 -7.71
C ASP A 69 0.24 -16.98 -8.63
N GLU A 70 0.53 -16.35 -9.77
CA GLU A 70 -0.45 -16.08 -10.83
C GLU A 70 -1.10 -17.38 -11.35
N SER A 71 -0.38 -18.51 -11.28
CA SER A 71 -0.87 -19.80 -11.77
C SER A 71 -2.05 -20.36 -10.98
N LEU A 72 -2.34 -19.78 -9.80
CA LEU A 72 -3.51 -20.11 -8.99
C LEU A 72 -4.82 -19.68 -9.64
N PHE A 73 -4.80 -18.64 -10.47
CA PHE A 73 -5.98 -18.05 -11.11
C PHE A 73 -6.02 -18.31 -12.62
N SER A 74 -4.91 -18.71 -13.23
CA SER A 74 -4.89 -19.24 -14.59
C SER A 74 -5.41 -20.68 -14.59
N SER A 75 -6.72 -20.87 -14.75
CA SER A 75 -7.26 -22.18 -15.09
C SER A 75 -6.72 -22.63 -16.46
N GLN A 76 -6.32 -23.90 -16.58
CA GLN A 76 -5.89 -24.53 -17.83
C GLN A 76 -7.02 -24.70 -18.86
N GLU A 77 -8.24 -24.31 -18.50
CA GLU A 77 -9.41 -24.34 -19.38
C GLU A 77 -9.39 -23.12 -20.31
N GLU A 78 -9.86 -23.29 -21.54
CA GLU A 78 -9.79 -22.35 -22.69
C GLU A 78 -10.46 -20.96 -22.47
N GLY A 79 -10.84 -20.60 -21.23
CA GLY A 79 -11.46 -19.35 -20.81
C GLY A 79 -10.72 -18.55 -19.72
N GLY A 80 -9.42 -18.82 -19.46
CA GLY A 80 -8.67 -18.23 -18.34
C GLY A 80 -8.73 -16.69 -18.22
N SER A 81 -8.78 -15.95 -19.33
CA SER A 81 -8.94 -14.48 -19.33
C SER A 81 -10.31 -14.04 -18.78
N ALA A 82 -11.38 -14.76 -19.13
CA ALA A 82 -12.73 -14.45 -18.67
C ALA A 82 -12.89 -14.73 -17.16
N HIS A 83 -12.22 -15.77 -16.65
CA HIS A 83 -12.26 -16.11 -15.24
C HIS A 83 -11.60 -15.04 -14.35
N SER A 84 -10.41 -14.57 -14.75
CA SER A 84 -9.71 -13.47 -14.07
C SER A 84 -10.54 -12.18 -14.10
N ARG A 85 -11.10 -11.83 -15.26
CA ARG A 85 -11.97 -10.66 -15.39
C ARG A 85 -13.22 -10.73 -14.51
N HIS A 86 -13.86 -11.90 -14.42
CA HIS A 86 -15.02 -12.11 -13.56
C HIS A 86 -14.67 -11.92 -12.08
N LEU A 87 -13.51 -12.40 -11.65
CA LEU A 87 -13.03 -12.20 -10.28
C LEU A 87 -12.76 -10.72 -9.99
N LEU A 88 -12.13 -10.00 -10.92
CA LEU A 88 -11.86 -8.58 -10.77
C LEU A 88 -13.16 -7.76 -10.63
N VAL A 89 -14.12 -8.01 -11.53
CA VAL A 89 -15.42 -7.32 -11.52
C VAL A 89 -16.25 -7.71 -10.28
N GLY A 90 -16.27 -8.99 -9.91
CA GLY A 90 -16.99 -9.46 -8.73
C GLY A 90 -16.42 -8.88 -7.45
N PHE A 91 -15.10 -8.85 -7.28
CA PHE A 91 -14.48 -8.27 -6.09
C PHE A 91 -14.66 -6.75 -6.06
N HIS A 92 -14.51 -6.06 -7.20
CA HIS A 92 -14.83 -4.64 -7.32
C HIS A 92 -16.26 -4.32 -6.84
N ARG A 93 -17.25 -5.12 -7.27
CA ARG A 93 -18.65 -5.02 -6.78
C ARG A 93 -18.77 -5.30 -5.29
N ALA A 94 -18.12 -6.35 -4.78
CA ALA A 94 -18.14 -6.67 -3.35
C ALA A 94 -17.62 -5.53 -2.48
N LEU A 95 -16.57 -4.82 -2.92
CA LEU A 95 -16.05 -3.64 -2.22
C LEU A 95 -17.07 -2.50 -2.20
N HIS A 96 -17.76 -2.24 -3.32
CA HIS A 96 -18.85 -1.26 -3.38
C HIS A 96 -20.00 -1.61 -2.44
N SER A 97 -20.49 -2.84 -2.50
CA SER A 97 -21.56 -3.34 -1.64
C SER A 97 -21.18 -3.22 -0.17
N PHE A 98 -19.93 -3.52 0.19
CA PHE A 98 -19.44 -3.36 1.54
C PHE A 98 -19.44 -1.91 2.02
N ILE A 99 -19.02 -0.96 1.18
CA ILE A 99 -19.04 0.48 1.49
C ILE A 99 -20.48 1.00 1.63
N TYR A 100 -21.35 0.65 0.69
CA TYR A 100 -22.73 1.14 0.63
C TYR A 100 -23.57 0.63 1.80
N CYS A 101 -23.46 -0.65 2.13
CA CYS A 101 -24.24 -1.26 3.21
C CYS A 101 -23.74 -0.86 4.62
N ASN A 102 -22.53 -0.30 4.74
CA ASN A 102 -21.94 0.11 6.01
C ASN A 102 -21.55 1.60 6.02
N PRO A 103 -22.52 2.54 5.89
CA PRO A 103 -22.23 3.96 5.75
C PRO A 103 -21.60 4.60 7.00
N ARG A 104 -21.72 3.95 8.16
CA ARG A 104 -21.12 4.39 9.44
C ARG A 104 -19.86 3.59 9.83
N ASN A 105 -19.23 2.92 8.85
CA ASN A 105 -18.06 2.05 8.97
C ASN A 105 -17.35 2.23 10.31
N SER A 106 -17.52 1.24 11.19
CA SER A 106 -16.72 1.17 12.41
C SER A 106 -15.24 1.17 12.01
N GLU A 107 -14.36 1.63 12.91
CA GLU A 107 -12.92 1.65 12.62
C GLU A 107 -12.38 0.28 12.20
N LEU A 108 -12.92 -0.80 12.80
CA LEU A 108 -12.57 -2.17 12.46
C LEU A 108 -13.00 -2.57 11.04
N GLU A 109 -14.20 -2.17 10.62
CA GLU A 109 -14.68 -2.41 9.25
C GLU A 109 -13.87 -1.61 8.24
N ARG A 110 -13.51 -0.37 8.60
CA ARG A 110 -12.66 0.47 7.76
C ARG A 110 -11.25 -0.10 7.61
N LEU A 111 -10.69 -0.70 8.66
CA LEU A 111 -9.43 -1.44 8.58
C LEU A 111 -9.55 -2.65 7.63
N ALA A 112 -10.64 -3.42 7.73
CA ALA A 112 -10.88 -4.55 6.83
C ALA A 112 -11.06 -4.10 5.37
N LEU A 113 -11.73 -2.96 5.15
CA LEU A 113 -11.90 -2.36 3.84
C LEU A 113 -10.55 -1.91 3.25
N VAL A 114 -9.72 -1.20 4.02
CA VAL A 114 -8.39 -0.77 3.58
C VAL A 114 -7.51 -1.96 3.23
N ASP A 115 -7.49 -3.02 4.05
CA ASP A 115 -6.77 -4.26 3.73
C ASP A 115 -7.30 -4.93 2.45
N ALA A 116 -8.63 -4.97 2.26
CA ALA A 116 -9.25 -5.56 1.10
C ALA A 116 -8.96 -4.77 -0.19
N ILE A 117 -9.11 -3.45 -0.18
CA ILE A 117 -8.80 -2.60 -1.33
C ILE A 117 -7.31 -2.67 -1.66
N SER A 118 -6.43 -2.55 -0.67
CA SER A 118 -4.97 -2.62 -0.89
C SER A 118 -4.54 -3.99 -1.44
N SER A 119 -5.10 -5.09 -0.93
CA SER A 119 -4.81 -6.44 -1.42
C SER A 119 -5.34 -6.66 -2.83
N PHE A 120 -6.55 -6.16 -3.13
CA PHE A 120 -7.14 -6.19 -4.47
C PHE A 120 -6.29 -5.38 -5.45
N ALA A 121 -5.98 -4.13 -5.12
CA ALA A 121 -5.18 -3.24 -5.96
C ALA A 121 -3.77 -3.81 -6.23
N SER A 122 -3.16 -4.45 -5.24
CA SER A 122 -1.82 -5.03 -5.38
C SER A 122 -1.82 -6.37 -6.14
N SER A 123 -2.99 -7.00 -6.35
CA SER A 123 -3.10 -8.31 -7.01
C SER A 123 -2.80 -8.30 -8.50
N SER A 124 -3.04 -7.17 -9.19
CA SER A 124 -2.70 -7.00 -10.60
C SER A 124 -2.68 -5.51 -10.98
N PRO A 125 -1.95 -5.11 -12.04
CA PRO A 125 -1.98 -3.75 -12.56
C PRO A 125 -3.39 -3.28 -12.99
N ASP A 126 -4.20 -4.21 -13.51
CA ASP A 126 -5.59 -3.93 -13.91
C ASP A 126 -6.46 -3.62 -12.69
N ALA A 127 -6.33 -4.41 -11.61
CA ALA A 127 -7.03 -4.15 -10.36
C ALA A 127 -6.65 -2.79 -9.76
N MET A 128 -5.36 -2.44 -9.78
CA MET A 128 -4.90 -1.11 -9.35
C MET A 128 -5.54 0.00 -10.18
N THR A 129 -5.59 -0.16 -11.50
CA THR A 129 -6.22 0.82 -12.39
C THR A 129 -7.71 0.99 -12.09
N ILE A 130 -8.43 -0.12 -11.89
CA ILE A 130 -9.85 -0.10 -11.50
C ILE A 130 -10.05 0.68 -10.19
N VAL A 131 -9.22 0.43 -9.17
CA VAL A 131 -9.32 1.14 -7.88
C VAL A 131 -8.99 2.63 -8.03
N LEU A 132 -8.00 3.00 -8.84
CA LEU A 132 -7.60 4.38 -9.02
C LEU A 132 -8.61 5.21 -9.83
N ASP A 133 -9.29 4.57 -10.78
CA ASP A 133 -10.32 5.20 -11.61
C ASP A 133 -11.67 5.30 -10.90
N ASP A 134 -11.87 4.51 -9.84
CA ASP A 134 -13.07 4.53 -9.02
C ASP A 134 -12.97 5.51 -7.84
N PRO A 135 -13.75 6.61 -7.83
CA PRO A 135 -13.67 7.60 -6.76
C PRO A 135 -14.13 7.07 -5.41
N VAL A 136 -15.08 6.11 -5.37
CA VAL A 136 -15.63 5.58 -4.11
C VAL A 136 -14.61 4.68 -3.43
N LEU A 137 -13.95 3.80 -4.19
CA LEU A 137 -12.89 2.96 -3.64
C LEU A 137 -11.66 3.77 -3.26
N ARG A 138 -11.31 4.76 -4.09
CA ARG A 138 -10.19 5.66 -3.81
C ARG A 138 -10.40 6.46 -2.53
N GLU A 139 -11.58 7.02 -2.31
CA GLU A 139 -11.94 7.70 -1.04
C GLU A 139 -11.93 6.71 0.14
N GLY A 140 -12.59 5.56 -0.02
CA GLY A 140 -12.67 4.53 1.01
C GLY A 140 -11.31 4.01 1.48
N TRP A 141 -10.34 3.97 0.57
CA TRP A 141 -8.97 3.56 0.85
C TRP A 141 -8.10 4.70 1.38
N LEU A 142 -8.03 5.84 0.68
CA LEU A 142 -6.97 6.84 0.87
C LEU A 142 -7.35 7.96 1.85
N SER A 143 -8.60 8.04 2.29
CA SER A 143 -9.06 9.10 3.19
C SER A 143 -8.36 9.05 4.55
N LEU A 144 -7.82 10.16 5.01
CA LEU A 144 -7.17 10.32 6.32
C LEU A 144 -7.99 11.22 7.26
N SER A 145 -8.89 12.05 6.72
CA SER A 145 -9.60 13.11 7.44
C SER A 145 -10.40 12.64 8.66
N VAL A 146 -10.99 11.45 8.59
CA VAL A 146 -11.86 10.89 9.66
C VAL A 146 -11.15 9.79 10.47
N ALA A 147 -9.86 9.54 10.22
CA ALA A 147 -9.14 8.41 10.81
C ALA A 147 -8.44 8.75 12.14
N GLN A 148 -8.52 7.83 13.11
CA GLN A 148 -7.62 7.83 14.26
C GLN A 148 -6.17 7.56 13.82
N SER A 149 -5.20 7.82 14.69
CA SER A 149 -3.78 7.67 14.38
C SER A 149 -3.40 6.29 13.84
N LYS A 150 -3.97 5.22 14.42
CA LYS A 150 -3.74 3.84 13.99
C LYS A 150 -4.24 3.60 12.57
N LEU A 151 -5.47 4.02 12.27
CA LEU A 151 -6.03 3.86 10.94
C LEU A 151 -5.27 4.68 9.88
N LYS A 152 -4.83 5.92 10.21
CA LYS A 152 -3.95 6.70 9.32
C LYS A 152 -2.66 5.95 8.99
N ALA A 153 -2.02 5.39 10.01
CA ALA A 153 -0.82 4.58 9.85
C ALA A 153 -1.09 3.38 8.91
N VAL A 154 -2.20 2.66 9.11
CA VAL A 154 -2.60 1.53 8.25
C VAL A 154 -2.84 1.96 6.80
N VAL A 155 -3.52 3.09 6.57
CA VAL A 155 -3.72 3.63 5.22
C VAL A 155 -2.38 3.92 4.55
N LEU A 156 -1.51 4.70 5.20
CA LEU A 156 -0.18 5.04 4.65
C LEU A 156 0.67 3.80 4.37
N GLN A 157 0.68 2.84 5.30
CA GLN A 157 1.41 1.59 5.14
C GLN A 157 0.84 0.72 4.01
N SER A 158 -0.48 0.69 3.86
CA SER A 158 -1.14 -0.06 2.78
C SER A 158 -0.82 0.50 1.39
N VAL A 159 -0.68 1.83 1.28
CA VAL A 159 -0.24 2.51 0.05
C VAL A 159 1.25 2.21 -0.20
N ALA A 160 2.09 2.26 0.83
CA ALA A 160 3.50 1.92 0.72
C ALA A 160 3.69 0.49 0.20
N ASN A 161 2.96 -0.48 0.77
CA ASN A 161 3.00 -1.88 0.36
C ASN A 161 2.45 -2.09 -1.06
N ALA A 162 1.46 -1.31 -1.48
CA ALA A 162 0.95 -1.39 -2.84
C ALA A 162 1.96 -0.88 -3.87
N ILE A 163 2.78 0.13 -3.51
CA ILE A 163 3.82 0.69 -4.37
C ILE A 163 5.08 -0.17 -4.38
N ASP A 164 5.54 -0.60 -3.21
CA ASP A 164 6.77 -1.37 -3.00
C ASP A 164 6.44 -2.58 -2.13
N PRO A 165 5.82 -3.61 -2.70
CA PRO A 165 5.44 -4.80 -1.96
C PRO A 165 6.67 -5.42 -1.26
N PRO A 166 6.52 -5.85 0.01
CA PRO A 166 7.63 -6.38 0.77
C PRO A 166 8.21 -7.61 0.07
N LYS A 167 9.55 -7.76 0.13
CA LYS A 167 10.21 -8.99 -0.31
C LYS A 167 9.71 -10.13 0.57
N GLU A 168 9.27 -11.21 -0.06
CA GLU A 168 8.83 -12.39 0.65
C GLU A 168 9.94 -13.44 0.66
N VAL A 169 9.88 -14.32 1.66
CA VAL A 169 10.80 -15.45 1.79
C VAL A 169 10.00 -16.70 1.46
N ASP A 170 10.45 -17.47 0.48
CA ASP A 170 9.79 -18.72 0.10
C ASP A 170 10.02 -19.84 1.14
N ALA A 171 9.47 -21.02 0.85
CA ALA A 171 9.64 -22.19 1.72
C ALA A 171 11.10 -22.68 1.84
N ASN A 172 11.98 -22.25 0.94
CA ASN A 172 13.40 -22.59 0.92
C ASN A 172 14.25 -21.56 1.69
N GLY A 173 13.66 -20.43 2.10
CA GLY A 173 14.39 -19.33 2.71
C GLY A 173 14.90 -18.30 1.69
N ASP A 174 14.54 -18.42 0.41
CA ASP A 174 14.99 -17.54 -0.65
C ASP A 174 14.07 -16.32 -0.76
N CYS A 175 14.69 -15.14 -0.96
CA CYS A 175 13.95 -13.90 -1.22
C CYS A 175 13.31 -13.96 -2.62
N VAL A 176 11.98 -14.07 -2.66
CA VAL A 176 11.21 -14.01 -3.90
C VAL A 176 10.68 -12.60 -4.10
N LEU A 177 10.90 -12.06 -5.29
CA LEU A 177 10.30 -10.80 -5.67
C LEU A 177 8.80 -11.01 -5.94
N PRO A 178 7.92 -10.14 -5.44
CA PRO A 178 6.52 -10.16 -5.82
C PRO A 178 6.42 -9.97 -7.34
N TRP A 179 5.58 -10.75 -8.00
CA TRP A 179 5.51 -10.73 -9.47
C TRP A 179 4.81 -9.47 -10.01
N SER A 180 3.96 -8.82 -9.21
CA SER A 180 3.18 -7.63 -9.58
C SER A 180 3.72 -6.35 -8.94
N VAL A 181 4.95 -5.93 -9.29
CA VAL A 181 5.42 -4.58 -8.94
C VAL A 181 4.75 -3.57 -9.88
N PRO A 182 4.05 -2.53 -9.37
CA PRO A 182 3.40 -1.57 -10.26
C PRO A 182 4.44 -0.79 -11.07
N SER A 183 4.04 -0.38 -12.28
CA SER A 183 4.83 0.53 -13.11
C SER A 183 5.02 1.87 -12.39
N ASN A 184 6.07 2.62 -12.75
CA ASN A 184 6.32 3.94 -12.16
C ASN A 184 5.12 4.88 -12.35
N GLN A 185 4.49 4.85 -13.53
CA GLN A 185 3.30 5.66 -13.82
C GLN A 185 2.13 5.35 -12.88
N ILE A 186 1.84 4.06 -12.65
CA ILE A 186 0.76 3.63 -11.75
C ILE A 186 1.10 4.00 -10.30
N ALA A 187 2.34 3.76 -9.86
CA ALA A 187 2.80 4.11 -8.52
C ALA A 187 2.69 5.61 -8.25
N MET A 188 3.09 6.46 -9.20
CA MET A 188 2.97 7.91 -9.07
C MET A 188 1.51 8.38 -9.14
N LYS A 189 0.67 7.75 -9.97
CA LYS A 189 -0.78 8.03 -9.98
C LYS A 189 -1.42 7.72 -8.62
N LEU A 190 -1.06 6.61 -7.99
CA LEU A 190 -1.51 6.25 -6.64
C LEU A 190 -0.99 7.24 -5.59
N PHE A 191 0.26 7.66 -5.68
CA PHE A 191 0.84 8.66 -4.76
C PHE A 191 0.09 9.99 -4.84
N ASN A 192 -0.18 10.48 -6.05
CA ASN A 192 -0.92 11.73 -6.26
C ASN A 192 -2.40 11.59 -5.87
N ALA A 193 -3.00 10.42 -6.04
CA ALA A 193 -4.36 10.16 -5.58
C ALA A 193 -4.52 10.36 -4.06
N LEU A 194 -3.45 10.11 -3.28
CA LEU A 194 -3.45 10.33 -1.83
C LEU A 194 -3.64 11.80 -1.47
N SER A 195 -3.03 12.74 -2.20
CA SER A 195 -3.28 14.17 -1.93
C SER A 195 -4.68 14.57 -2.35
N VAL A 196 -5.11 14.20 -3.55
CA VAL A 196 -6.43 14.58 -4.11
C VAL A 196 -7.58 14.19 -3.18
N VAL A 197 -7.53 13.00 -2.57
CA VAL A 197 -8.55 12.53 -1.61
C VAL A 197 -8.54 13.34 -0.31
N ASN A 198 -7.38 13.86 0.10
CA ASN A 198 -7.20 14.53 1.38
C ASN A 198 -7.11 16.06 1.26
N GLU A 199 -7.36 16.62 0.08
CA GLU A 199 -7.37 18.07 -0.14
C GLU A 199 -8.54 18.73 0.57
N SER A 200 -8.27 19.34 1.72
CA SER A 200 -9.20 20.22 2.43
C SER A 200 -9.15 21.64 1.84
N GLY A 201 -9.71 21.82 0.64
CA GLY A 201 -10.26 23.09 0.18
C GLY A 201 -9.33 24.30 0.03
N GLY A 202 -8.12 24.15 -0.52
CA GLY A 202 -7.31 25.29 -0.96
C GLY A 202 -5.98 24.91 -1.59
N PHE A 203 -5.77 25.30 -2.85
CA PHE A 203 -4.52 25.24 -3.64
C PHE A 203 -3.59 24.04 -3.38
N GLY A 204 -3.88 22.92 -4.06
CA GLY A 204 -2.89 21.95 -4.56
C GLY A 204 -1.79 21.55 -3.59
N ASP A 205 -2.15 20.98 -2.44
CA ASP A 205 -1.18 20.39 -1.55
C ASP A 205 -0.55 19.15 -2.22
N ASP A 206 0.74 19.24 -2.53
CA ASP A 206 1.55 18.14 -3.08
C ASP A 206 1.51 16.93 -2.12
N ALA A 207 1.34 15.73 -2.67
CA ALA A 207 1.36 14.47 -1.92
C ALA A 207 2.61 14.35 -1.04
N THR A 208 3.74 14.90 -1.48
CA THR A 208 4.96 14.97 -0.66
C THR A 208 4.76 15.76 0.63
N LYS A 209 4.08 16.92 0.57
CA LYS A 209 3.77 17.76 1.75
C LYS A 209 2.89 17.01 2.73
N LEU A 210 1.86 16.33 2.22
CA LEU A 210 0.94 15.54 3.05
C LEU A 210 1.70 14.45 3.80
N VAL A 211 2.54 13.67 3.10
CA VAL A 211 3.29 12.59 3.71
C VAL A 211 4.34 13.13 4.68
N LEU A 212 5.05 14.21 4.35
CA LEU A 212 6.00 14.87 5.25
C LEU A 212 5.35 15.38 6.53
N THR A 213 4.15 15.94 6.45
CA THR A 213 3.40 16.38 7.63
C THR A 213 3.08 15.22 8.57
N ASN A 214 2.76 14.05 8.01
CA ASN A 214 2.56 12.82 8.78
C ASN A 214 3.88 12.25 9.31
N ALA A 215 4.98 12.43 8.57
CA ALA A 215 6.33 11.97 8.91
C ALA A 215 6.93 12.67 10.16
N ILE A 216 6.40 13.83 10.55
CA ILE A 216 6.75 14.58 11.77
C ILE A 216 5.68 14.48 12.88
N SER A 217 4.69 13.60 12.72
CA SER A 217 3.62 13.40 13.70
C SER A 217 4.17 12.99 15.07
N PRO A 218 3.54 13.39 16.19
CA PRO A 218 3.92 12.90 17.52
C PRO A 218 3.71 11.38 17.66
N PHE A 219 2.83 10.78 16.85
CA PHE A 219 2.53 9.34 16.89
C PHE A 219 3.53 8.54 16.05
N VAL A 220 4.22 7.60 16.71
CA VAL A 220 5.27 6.78 16.09
C VAL A 220 4.75 5.94 14.94
N GLU A 221 3.54 5.39 15.04
CA GLU A 221 2.94 4.52 14.04
C GLU A 221 2.71 5.28 12.72
N ILE A 222 2.28 6.54 12.82
CA ILE A 222 2.09 7.41 11.66
C ILE A 222 3.45 7.75 11.03
N ARG A 223 4.46 8.10 11.85
CA ARG A 223 5.79 8.42 11.34
C ARG A 223 6.40 7.25 10.60
N LEU A 224 6.41 6.06 11.20
CA LEU A 224 6.96 4.84 10.58
C LEU A 224 6.27 4.49 9.27
N SER A 225 4.94 4.59 9.23
CA SER A 225 4.17 4.32 8.01
C SER A 225 4.42 5.38 6.93
N SER A 226 4.63 6.64 7.33
CA SER A 226 5.04 7.72 6.42
C SER A 226 6.44 7.47 5.86
N TYR A 227 7.39 7.03 6.69
CA TYR A 227 8.74 6.68 6.25
C TYR A 227 8.73 5.49 5.29
N ALA A 228 7.88 4.48 5.55
CA ALA A 228 7.68 3.37 4.63
C ALA A 228 7.17 3.85 3.26
N LEU A 229 6.20 4.76 3.23
CA LEU A 229 5.70 5.35 1.99
C LEU A 229 6.76 6.19 1.27
N LEU A 230 7.49 7.05 1.99
CA LEU A 230 8.59 7.84 1.41
C LEU A 230 9.69 6.94 0.83
N LYS A 231 10.04 5.85 1.51
CA LYS A 231 10.99 4.84 1.03
C LYS A 231 10.48 4.16 -0.25
N ALA A 232 9.21 3.76 -0.28
CA ALA A 232 8.58 3.13 -1.44
C ALA A 232 8.63 4.04 -2.68
N ILE A 233 8.37 5.34 -2.50
CA ILE A 233 8.46 6.36 -3.56
C ILE A 233 9.92 6.64 -3.94
N ALA A 234 10.83 6.75 -2.97
CA ALA A 234 12.24 7.01 -3.22
C ALA A 234 12.95 5.91 -4.02
N LYS A 235 12.47 4.67 -3.94
CA LYS A 235 12.95 3.57 -4.80
C LYS A 235 12.60 3.78 -6.28
N ARG A 236 11.59 4.62 -6.59
CA ARG A 236 11.22 4.97 -7.96
C ARG A 236 12.06 6.16 -8.40
N GLY A 237 12.71 6.09 -9.57
CA GLY A 237 13.58 7.17 -10.06
C GLY A 237 12.87 8.53 -10.13
N GLU A 238 11.68 8.59 -10.73
CA GLU A 238 10.86 9.81 -10.77
C GLU A 238 10.35 10.21 -9.37
N GLY A 239 10.02 9.23 -8.53
CA GLY A 239 9.58 9.46 -7.16
C GLY A 239 10.64 10.13 -6.30
N ALA A 240 11.88 9.65 -6.33
CA ALA A 240 13.01 10.29 -5.64
C ALA A 240 13.26 11.72 -6.10
N GLN A 241 13.13 12.00 -7.41
CA GLN A 241 13.26 13.37 -7.92
C GLN A 241 12.17 14.28 -7.37
N ILE A 242 10.91 13.82 -7.37
CA ILE A 242 9.78 14.59 -6.83
C ILE A 242 9.99 14.89 -5.34
N LEU A 243 10.39 13.89 -4.56
CA LEU A 243 10.67 14.06 -3.14
C LEU A 243 11.80 15.08 -2.91
N LEU A 244 12.93 14.97 -3.62
CA LEU A 244 14.06 15.88 -3.47
C LEU A 244 13.81 17.30 -4.01
N SER A 245 12.87 17.46 -4.94
CA SER A 245 12.44 18.77 -5.42
C SER A 245 11.53 19.49 -4.42
N HIS A 246 10.95 18.77 -3.47
CA HIS A 246 10.09 19.34 -2.45
C HIS A 246 10.90 20.09 -1.38
N ALA A 247 10.53 21.36 -1.14
CA ALA A 247 11.20 22.20 -0.15
C ALA A 247 11.12 21.56 1.25
N GLY A 248 12.25 21.49 1.96
CA GLY A 248 12.30 20.92 3.31
C GLY A 248 12.50 19.41 3.34
N PHE A 249 12.36 18.66 2.23
CA PHE A 249 12.56 17.21 2.23
C PHE A 249 14.04 16.83 2.45
N PHE A 250 14.97 17.55 1.81
CA PHE A 250 16.40 17.30 1.99
C PHE A 250 16.88 17.66 3.41
N GLU A 251 16.40 18.79 3.94
CA GLU A 251 16.61 19.20 5.33
C GLU A 251 16.03 18.17 6.29
N PHE A 252 14.81 17.70 6.01
CA PHE A 252 14.18 16.63 6.78
C PHE A 252 15.09 15.40 6.82
N LEU A 253 15.67 14.94 5.71
CA LEU A 253 16.58 13.78 5.69
C LEU A 253 17.90 14.01 6.45
N THR A 254 18.49 15.20 6.31
CA THR A 254 19.81 15.52 6.86
C THR A 254 19.78 15.89 8.35
N GLN A 255 18.67 16.43 8.85
CA GLN A 255 18.50 16.78 10.26
C GLN A 255 18.37 15.50 11.10
N ARG A 256 19.43 15.17 11.84
CA ARG A 256 19.47 14.01 12.77
C ARG A 256 19.17 14.38 14.21
N GLU A 257 19.67 15.52 14.66
CA GLU A 257 19.66 15.92 16.08
C GLU A 257 18.39 16.69 16.46
N THR A 258 17.84 17.50 15.55
CA THR A 258 16.63 18.30 15.77
C THR A 258 15.36 17.60 15.27
N SER A 259 15.49 16.42 14.65
CA SER A 259 14.33 15.70 14.17
C SER A 259 13.51 15.17 15.34
N ALA A 260 12.18 15.20 15.22
CA ALA A 260 11.23 14.63 16.18
C ALA A 260 11.39 13.11 16.41
N GLU A 261 12.41 12.48 15.80
CA GLU A 261 12.59 11.04 15.82
C GLU A 261 13.47 10.59 16.98
N THR A 262 12.80 10.16 18.04
CA THR A 262 13.41 9.66 19.28
C THR A 262 13.55 8.14 19.29
N THR A 263 12.88 7.43 18.39
CA THR A 263 12.84 5.96 18.38
C THR A 263 14.01 5.38 17.61
N LYS A 264 14.35 4.14 17.91
CA LYS A 264 15.40 3.41 17.17
C LYS A 264 14.90 3.12 15.76
N GLU A 265 13.69 2.60 15.67
CA GLU A 265 13.01 2.14 14.46
C GLU A 265 12.81 3.30 13.48
N GLY A 266 12.44 4.48 13.96
CA GLY A 266 12.25 5.63 13.09
C GLY A 266 13.57 6.17 12.52
N ARG A 267 14.66 6.13 13.29
CA ARG A 267 16.00 6.49 12.78
C ARG A 267 16.47 5.53 11.70
N GLU A 268 16.25 4.23 11.90
CA GLU A 268 16.54 3.19 10.90
C GLU A 268 15.68 3.38 9.64
N ALA A 269 14.37 3.57 9.80
CA ALA A 269 13.46 3.77 8.68
C ALA A 269 13.76 5.05 7.87
N LYS A 270 14.14 6.15 8.54
CA LYS A 270 14.56 7.39 7.87
C LYS A 270 15.88 7.22 7.11
N HIS A 271 16.83 6.50 7.70
CA HIS A 271 18.09 6.14 7.06
C HIS A 271 17.86 5.27 5.81
N ASP A 272 16.91 4.35 5.86
CA ASP A 272 16.52 3.51 4.73
C ASP A 272 15.98 4.32 3.53
N ILE A 273 15.35 5.48 3.77
CA ILE A 273 14.93 6.39 2.68
C ILE A 273 16.17 6.91 1.94
N VAL A 274 17.23 7.29 2.68
CA VAL A 274 18.47 7.79 2.09
C VAL A 274 19.16 6.69 1.26
N ILE A 275 19.18 5.46 1.76
CA ILE A 275 19.67 4.30 1.01
C ILE A 275 18.83 4.11 -0.27
N ALA A 276 17.50 4.20 -0.17
CA ALA A 276 16.61 4.03 -1.32
C ALA A 276 16.88 5.08 -2.41
N ILE A 277 17.12 6.34 -2.04
CA ILE A 277 17.47 7.42 -2.97
C ILE A 277 18.82 7.13 -3.66
N LEU A 278 19.85 6.75 -2.90
CA LEU A 278 21.17 6.47 -3.47
C LEU A 278 21.21 5.22 -4.36
N ASN A 279 20.26 4.31 -4.17
CA ASN A 279 20.13 3.10 -4.99
C ASN A 279 19.15 3.26 -6.16
N SER A 280 18.46 4.40 -6.28
CA SER A 280 17.54 4.65 -7.38
C SER A 280 18.23 5.36 -8.54
N ASP A 281 17.61 5.31 -9.71
CA ASP A 281 18.11 5.98 -10.92
C ASP A 281 18.23 7.51 -10.75
N ALA A 282 17.57 8.08 -9.74
CA ALA A 282 17.67 9.50 -9.42
C ALA A 282 19.08 9.91 -8.99
N ARG A 283 19.89 9.00 -8.44
CA ARG A 283 21.27 9.29 -8.01
C ARG A 283 22.09 9.99 -9.09
N GLY A 284 21.98 9.55 -10.34
CA GLY A 284 22.71 10.13 -11.47
C GLY A 284 22.27 11.55 -11.86
N LEU A 285 21.16 12.03 -11.31
CA LEU A 285 20.57 13.34 -11.59
C LEU A 285 20.80 14.34 -10.45
N LEU A 286 21.38 13.89 -9.34
CA LEU A 286 21.68 14.75 -8.20
C LEU A 286 23.05 15.42 -8.38
N ALA A 287 23.18 16.64 -7.85
CA ALA A 287 24.48 17.30 -7.76
C ALA A 287 25.45 16.49 -6.89
N ASP A 288 26.74 16.47 -7.27
CA ASP A 288 27.78 15.69 -6.57
C ASP A 288 27.86 16.00 -5.08
N ASP A 289 27.69 17.26 -4.69
CA ASP A 289 27.66 17.69 -3.28
C ASP A 289 26.48 17.08 -2.51
N THR A 290 25.32 16.94 -3.16
CA THR A 290 24.13 16.29 -2.58
C THR A 290 24.38 14.80 -2.41
N VAL A 291 24.92 14.14 -3.44
CA VAL A 291 25.26 12.71 -3.39
C VAL A 291 26.26 12.44 -2.26
N LYS A 292 27.33 13.23 -2.18
CA LYS A 292 28.36 13.10 -1.15
C LYS A 292 27.80 13.23 0.27
N LYS A 293 26.88 14.18 0.50
CA LYS A 293 26.19 14.34 1.80
C LYS A 293 25.34 13.13 2.16
N LEU A 294 24.59 12.58 1.19
CA LEU A 294 23.79 11.37 1.42
C LEU A 294 24.67 10.14 1.65
N GLU A 295 25.79 10.00 0.95
CA GLU A 295 26.77 8.92 1.17
C GLU A 295 27.43 9.02 2.55
N ASP A 296 27.75 10.24 2.99
CA ASP A 296 28.25 10.48 4.35
C ASP A 296 27.23 10.06 5.40
N ILE A 297 25.94 10.32 5.16
CA ILE A 297 24.85 9.86 6.03
C ILE A 297 24.84 8.33 6.09
N VAL A 298 24.87 7.64 4.94
CA VAL A 298 24.87 6.16 4.90
C VAL A 298 26.08 5.58 5.60
N ARG A 299 27.26 6.15 5.37
CA ARG A 299 28.52 5.70 5.98
C ARG A 299 28.53 5.85 7.50
N GLN A 300 27.93 6.91 8.02
CA GLN A 300 27.81 7.14 9.46
C GLN A 300 26.78 6.21 10.12
N GLY A 301 25.79 5.73 9.37
CA GLY A 301 24.73 4.85 9.85
C GLY A 301 23.58 5.58 10.56
N PRO A 302 22.51 4.85 10.94
CA PRO A 302 21.26 5.42 11.47
C PRO A 302 21.36 5.99 12.90
N HIS A 303 22.38 5.57 13.67
CA HIS A 303 22.52 5.92 15.09
C HIS A 303 23.69 6.87 15.37
N TYR A 304 24.28 7.45 14.34
CA TYR A 304 25.38 8.39 14.51
C TYR A 304 24.92 9.64 15.27
N VAL A 305 25.70 10.01 16.28
CA VAL A 305 25.55 11.23 17.08
C VAL A 305 26.86 11.99 16.99
N LYS A 306 26.81 13.30 16.71
CA LYS A 306 28.04 14.11 16.71
C LYS A 306 28.46 14.30 18.16
N ALA A 307 29.66 13.84 18.50
CA ALA A 307 30.23 14.12 19.81
C ALA A 307 30.44 15.65 19.93
N VAL A 308 29.73 16.28 20.86
CA VAL A 308 29.97 17.68 21.22
C VAL A 308 31.17 17.70 22.17
N PRO A 309 32.27 18.40 21.82
CA PRO A 309 33.39 18.57 22.74
C PRO A 309 32.92 19.21 24.04
N TRP A 310 33.34 18.65 25.18
CA TRP A 310 32.88 19.06 26.51
C TRP A 310 33.11 20.56 26.78
N GLU A 311 34.09 21.17 26.13
CA GLU A 311 34.47 22.59 26.25
C GLU A 311 33.36 23.57 25.79
N LEU A 312 32.37 23.09 25.03
CA LEU A 312 31.23 23.88 24.54
C LEU A 312 29.90 23.55 25.26
N ALA A 313 29.91 22.65 26.25
CA ALA A 313 28.69 22.15 26.90
C ALA A 313 28.33 22.88 28.21
N THR A 314 29.14 23.85 28.65
CA THR A 314 28.98 24.56 29.94
C THR A 314 28.71 26.07 29.82
N GLU A 315 28.33 26.57 28.65
CA GLU A 315 27.80 27.95 28.51
C GLU A 315 26.27 27.98 28.49
#